data_AF-A0A6I4J6T5-F1
#
_entry.id   AF-A0A6I4J6T5-F1
#
_cell.length_a   1.000
_cell.length_b   1.000
_cell.length_c   1.000
_cell.angle_alpha   90.00
_cell.angle_beta   90.00
_cell.angle_gamma   90.00
#
_symmetry.space_group_name_H-M   'P 1'
#
loop_
_entity.id
_entity.type
_entity.pdbx_description
1 polymer ?
#
loop_
_entity_poly.entity_id
_entity_poly.type
_entity_poly.pdbx_seq_one_letter_code
_entity_poly.pdbx_strand_id
1 'polypeptide(L)'
;MKSLAAAALLAALLLPAPAAAQYDYDRALQNYRDLQAGRKQPQELTPLELEEIRRLDAAVRAGADLGPIQLPDTEARCRERNATAHPTPLEEAVLSLKCSQRKN
;
A
#
# COMPACT_ATOMS: atom_id res chain seq x y z
N MET A 1 10.98 45.87 44.28
CA MET A 1 11.64 45.13 43.18
C MET A 1 10.82 43.88 42.91
N LYS A 2 9.84 43.95 41.99
CA LYS A 2 8.86 42.88 41.73
C LYS A 2 9.07 42.37 40.31
N SER A 3 9.74 41.22 40.24
CA SER A 3 9.44 40.08 39.37
C SER A 3 8.93 40.37 37.96
N LEU A 4 9.79 40.90 37.08
CA LEU A 4 9.54 40.96 35.63
C LEU A 4 10.19 39.79 34.86
N ALA A 5 10.74 38.79 35.56
CA ALA A 5 11.50 37.70 34.93
C ALA A 5 10.65 36.49 34.50
N ALA A 6 9.35 36.44 34.85
CA ALA A 6 8.54 35.22 34.68
C ALA A 6 7.78 35.13 33.35
N ALA A 7 7.80 36.17 32.50
CA ALA A 7 6.97 36.20 31.28
C ALA A 7 7.68 35.69 30.00
N ALA A 8 9.01 35.48 30.03
CA ALA A 8 9.77 35.13 28.84
C ALA A 8 9.89 33.62 28.56
N LEU A 9 9.51 32.75 29.51
CA LEU A 9 9.73 31.30 29.41
C LEU A 9 8.60 30.50 28.74
N LEU A 10 7.47 31.12 28.41
CA LEU A 10 6.32 30.42 27.81
C LEU A 10 6.35 30.35 26.26
N ALA A 11 7.26 31.07 25.60
CA ALA A 11 7.32 31.11 24.13
C ALA A 11 8.14 29.94 23.51
N ALA A 12 8.88 29.17 24.32
CA ALA A 12 9.79 28.13 23.83
C ALA A 12 9.14 26.74 23.62
N LEU A 13 7.85 26.57 23.93
CA LEU A 13 7.17 25.27 23.87
C LEU A 13 6.31 25.06 22.62
N LEU A 14 6.27 26.02 21.70
CA LEU A 14 5.65 25.83 20.38
C LEU A 14 6.66 25.24 19.39
N LEU A 15 7.23 24.09 19.74
CA LEU A 15 7.86 23.24 18.72
C LEU A 15 6.73 22.72 17.83
N PRO A 16 6.75 22.98 16.51
CA PRO A 16 5.80 22.34 15.61
C PRO A 16 6.00 20.83 15.74
N ALA A 17 5.00 20.14 16.27
CA ALA A 17 5.01 18.69 16.29
C ALA A 17 5.27 18.20 14.86
N PRO A 18 6.14 17.20 14.64
CA PRO A 18 6.28 16.61 13.33
C PRO A 18 4.89 16.14 12.92
N ALA A 19 4.37 16.70 11.82
CA ALA A 19 3.09 16.30 11.28
C ALA A 19 3.18 14.80 11.03
N ALA A 20 2.55 14.01 11.88
CA ALA A 20 2.44 12.57 11.68
C ALA A 20 1.84 12.40 10.30
N ALA A 21 2.60 11.84 9.36
CA ALA A 21 2.15 11.64 8.01
C ALA A 21 0.91 10.73 8.07
N GLN A 22 -0.25 11.37 7.94
CA GLN A 22 -1.53 10.69 7.99
C GLN A 22 -1.61 9.80 6.74
N TYR A 23 -1.89 8.53 6.97
CA TYR A 23 -2.06 7.56 5.89
C TYR A 23 -3.20 8.01 4.97
N ASP A 24 -2.85 8.27 3.71
CA ASP A 24 -3.81 8.68 2.68
C ASP A 24 -4.12 7.47 1.79
N TYR A 25 -5.27 6.85 2.07
CA TYR A 25 -5.71 5.65 1.37
C TYR A 25 -5.96 5.88 -0.13
N ASP A 26 -6.58 7.01 -0.48
CA ASP A 26 -6.97 7.29 -1.87
C ASP A 26 -5.72 7.53 -2.73
N ARG A 27 -4.75 8.25 -2.18
CA ARG A 27 -3.43 8.42 -2.82
C ARG A 27 -2.71 7.08 -2.99
N ALA A 28 -2.71 6.23 -1.95
CA ALA A 28 -2.08 4.91 -2.02
C ALA A 28 -2.67 4.05 -3.14
N LEU A 29 -4.01 4.01 -3.24
CA LEU A 29 -4.73 3.26 -4.24
C LEU A 29 -4.50 3.80 -5.66
N GLN A 30 -4.47 5.12 -5.82
CA GLN A 30 -4.21 5.75 -7.11
C GLN A 30 -2.79 5.46 -7.59
N ASN A 31 -1.78 5.65 -6.72
CA ASN A 31 -0.39 5.33 -7.04
C ASN A 31 -0.21 3.86 -7.39
N TYR A 32 -0.87 2.96 -6.66
CA TYR A 32 -0.86 1.54 -6.98
C TYR A 32 -1.39 1.26 -8.40
N ARG A 33 -2.53 1.87 -8.77
CA ARG A 33 -3.11 1.74 -10.13
C ARG A 33 -2.21 2.34 -11.21
N ASP A 34 -1.54 3.46 -10.92
CA ASP A 34 -0.65 4.12 -11.86
C ASP A 34 0.63 3.31 -12.12
N LEU A 35 1.18 2.64 -11.09
CA LEU A 35 2.29 1.70 -11.24
C LEU A 35 1.89 0.51 -12.12
N GLN A 36 0.73 -0.09 -11.86
CA GLN A 36 0.26 -1.23 -12.65
C GLN A 36 -0.03 -0.87 -14.12
N ALA A 37 -0.49 0.36 -14.37
CA ALA A 37 -0.72 0.84 -15.72
C ALA A 37 0.55 1.36 -16.41
N GLY A 38 1.71 1.35 -15.74
CA GLY A 38 2.96 1.91 -16.25
C GLY A 38 2.95 3.43 -16.43
N ARG A 39 1.97 4.14 -15.83
CA ARG A 39 1.87 5.60 -15.84
C ARG A 39 2.79 6.26 -14.83
N LYS A 40 3.21 5.52 -13.81
CA LYS A 40 4.19 5.91 -12.79
C LYS A 40 5.22 4.79 -12.64
N GLN A 41 6.47 5.13 -12.41
CA GLN A 41 7.56 4.22 -12.07
C GLN A 41 7.80 4.23 -10.56
N PRO A 42 8.31 3.14 -9.96
CA PRO A 42 8.55 3.07 -8.51
C PRO A 42 9.46 4.18 -7.97
N GLN A 43 10.41 4.64 -8.78
CA GLN A 43 11.36 5.71 -8.47
C GLN A 43 10.72 7.11 -8.44
N GLU A 44 9.52 7.26 -9.00
CA GLU A 44 8.75 8.51 -8.97
C GLU A 44 7.88 8.62 -7.70
N LEU A 45 7.91 7.63 -6.82
CA LEU A 45 7.21 7.64 -5.55
C LEU A 45 8.09 8.24 -4.45
N THR A 46 7.49 9.07 -3.63
CA THR A 46 8.10 9.50 -2.38
C THR A 46 8.21 8.32 -1.40
N PRO A 47 9.11 8.38 -0.40
CA PRO A 47 9.20 7.36 0.64
C PRO A 47 7.87 7.13 1.38
N LEU A 48 7.07 8.21 1.55
CA LEU A 48 5.75 8.12 2.16
C LEU A 48 4.79 7.31 1.29
N GLU A 49 4.69 7.62 -0.01
CA GLU A 49 3.80 6.91 -0.93
C GLU A 49 4.16 5.42 -1.07
N LEU A 50 5.45 5.08 -1.03
CA LEU A 50 5.91 3.69 -1.00
C LEU A 50 5.41 2.95 0.25
N GLU A 51 5.50 3.59 1.42
CA GLU A 51 5.00 3.02 2.67
C GLU A 51 3.47 2.87 2.65
N GLU A 52 2.76 3.84 2.08
CA GLU A 52 1.31 3.79 1.92
C GLU A 52 0.88 2.62 1.04
N ILE A 53 1.56 2.39 -0.08
CA ILE A 53 1.30 1.24 -0.96
C ILE A 53 1.58 -0.08 -0.24
N ARG A 54 2.65 -0.17 0.56
CA ARG A 54 2.93 -1.40 1.35
C ARG A 54 1.83 -1.68 2.37
N ARG A 55 1.31 -0.65 3.03
CA ARG A 55 0.19 -0.80 3.98
C ARG A 55 -1.08 -1.21 3.27
N LEU A 56 -1.36 -0.66 2.09
CA LEU A 56 -2.47 -1.08 1.24
C LEU A 56 -2.35 -2.57 0.87
N ASP A 57 -1.19 -3.01 0.39
CA ASP A 57 -0.94 -4.41 0.05
C ASP A 57 -1.09 -5.34 1.26
N ALA A 58 -0.59 -4.93 2.43
CA ALA A 58 -0.74 -5.70 3.67
C ALA A 58 -2.21 -5.84 4.09
N ALA A 59 -3.00 -4.77 3.97
CA ALA A 59 -4.44 -4.80 4.25
C ALA A 59 -5.20 -5.73 3.29
N VAL A 60 -4.88 -5.69 1.99
CA VAL A 60 -5.43 -6.62 0.99
C VAL A 60 -5.11 -8.07 1.36
N ARG A 61 -3.85 -8.37 1.70
CA ARG A 61 -3.41 -9.73 2.07
C ARG A 61 -4.04 -10.22 3.38
N ALA A 62 -4.31 -9.33 4.31
CA ALA A 62 -4.99 -9.63 5.56
C ALA A 62 -6.50 -9.89 5.39
N GLY A 63 -7.02 -9.83 4.16
CA GLY A 63 -8.44 -10.06 3.87
C GLY A 63 -9.33 -8.88 4.27
N ALA A 64 -8.78 -7.67 4.41
CA ALA A 64 -9.60 -6.49 4.60
C ALA A 64 -10.49 -6.30 3.36
N ASP A 65 -11.80 -6.15 3.58
CA ASP A 65 -12.75 -5.81 2.53
C ASP A 65 -12.58 -4.32 2.18
N LEU A 66 -11.74 -4.07 1.18
CA LEU A 66 -11.36 -2.73 0.72
C LEU A 66 -12.31 -2.18 -0.36
N GLY A 67 -13.51 -2.77 -0.51
CA GLY A 67 -14.39 -2.53 -1.64
C GLY A 67 -13.83 -3.13 -2.94
N PRO A 68 -14.42 -2.85 -4.10
CA PRO A 68 -13.99 -3.43 -5.37
C PRO A 68 -12.70 -2.74 -5.86
N ILE A 69 -11.56 -3.07 -5.26
CA ILE A 69 -10.28 -2.95 -5.93
C ILE A 69 -10.27 -4.05 -6.99
N GLN A 70 -10.72 -3.72 -8.20
CA GLN A 70 -10.53 -4.59 -9.37
C GLN A 70 -9.05 -4.57 -9.73
N LEU A 71 -8.30 -5.46 -9.08
CA LEU A 71 -6.93 -5.72 -9.40
C LEU A 71 -6.90 -6.44 -10.77
N PRO A 72 -6.00 -6.07 -11.70
CA PRO A 72 -5.93 -6.69 -13.02
C PRO A 72 -5.77 -8.19 -12.86
N ASP A 73 -6.60 -8.96 -13.55
CA ASP A 73 -6.59 -10.42 -13.51
C ASP A 73 -5.40 -10.93 -14.33
N THR A 74 -4.21 -10.80 -13.77
CA THR A 74 -2.95 -11.29 -14.35
C THR A 74 -2.73 -12.76 -14.06
N GLU A 75 -1.83 -13.41 -14.80
CA GLU A 75 -1.46 -14.81 -14.53
C GLU A 75 -0.99 -14.99 -13.08
N ALA A 76 -0.08 -14.12 -12.62
CA ALA A 76 0.49 -14.19 -11.26
C ALA A 76 -0.59 -14.10 -10.18
N ARG A 77 -1.55 -13.19 -10.34
CA ARG A 77 -2.65 -13.00 -9.38
C ARG A 77 -3.67 -14.13 -9.43
N CYS A 78 -3.92 -14.67 -10.63
CA CYS A 78 -4.73 -15.88 -10.78
C CYS A 78 -4.11 -17.05 -10.02
N ARG A 79 -2.78 -17.26 -10.12
CA ARG A 79 -2.07 -18.31 -9.38
C ARG A 79 -2.16 -18.09 -7.88
N GLU A 80 -1.87 -16.87 -7.40
CA GLU A 80 -1.93 -16.53 -5.97
C GLU A 80 -3.33 -16.78 -5.37
N ARG A 81 -4.40 -16.38 -6.08
CA ARG A 81 -5.78 -16.58 -5.62
C ARG A 81 -6.22 -18.05 -5.57
N ASN A 82 -5.64 -18.90 -6.42
CA ASN A 82 -6.00 -20.31 -6.51
C ASN A 82 -4.91 -21.22 -5.88
N ALA A 83 -3.89 -20.65 -5.23
CA ALA A 83 -2.80 -21.42 -4.64
C ALA A 83 -3.32 -22.28 -3.47
N THR A 84 -3.05 -23.57 -3.54
CA THR A 84 -3.20 -24.50 -2.41
C THR A 84 -1.84 -24.70 -1.74
N ALA A 85 -1.82 -25.03 -0.45
CA ALA A 85 -0.57 -25.15 0.30
C ALA A 85 0.38 -26.23 -0.27
N HIS A 86 -0.17 -27.31 -0.83
CA HIS A 86 0.56 -28.42 -1.44
C HIS A 86 -0.24 -29.01 -2.62
N PRO A 87 -0.22 -28.38 -3.80
CA PRO A 87 -0.92 -28.90 -4.96
C PRO A 87 -0.29 -30.22 -5.41
N THR A 88 -1.14 -31.17 -5.78
CA THR A 88 -0.71 -32.34 -6.56
C THR A 88 -0.24 -31.90 -7.95
N PRO A 89 0.56 -32.72 -8.67
CA PRO A 89 0.99 -32.37 -10.03
C PRO A 89 -0.16 -32.08 -11.00
N LEU A 90 -1.31 -32.74 -10.81
CA LEU A 90 -2.51 -32.49 -11.62
C LEU A 90 -3.14 -31.14 -11.29
N GLU A 91 -3.22 -30.79 -10.01
CA GLU A 91 -3.74 -29.49 -9.57
C GLU A 91 -2.86 -28.34 -10.07
N GLU A 92 -1.55 -28.50 -10.04
CA GLU A 92 -0.61 -27.51 -10.59
C GLU A 92 -0.80 -27.34 -12.11
N ALA A 93 -0.99 -28.44 -12.85
CA ALA A 93 -1.24 -28.38 -14.29
C ALA A 93 -2.56 -27.66 -14.62
N VAL A 94 -3.63 -27.96 -13.88
CA VAL A 94 -4.94 -27.28 -14.02
C VAL A 94 -4.83 -25.80 -13.65
N LEU A 95 -4.11 -25.46 -12.58
CA LEU A 95 -3.84 -24.09 -12.16
C LEU A 95 -3.12 -23.30 -13.25
N SER A 96 -2.05 -23.87 -13.80
CA SER A 96 -1.26 -23.30 -14.88
C SER A 96 -2.11 -23.06 -16.14
N LEU A 97 -2.94 -24.03 -16.52
CA LEU A 97 -3.84 -23.90 -17.69
C LEU A 97 -4.92 -22.82 -17.48
N LYS A 98 -5.45 -22.72 -16.26
CA LYS A 98 -6.46 -21.72 -15.89
C LYS A 98 -5.88 -20.31 -15.90
N CYS A 99 -4.65 -20.14 -15.44
CA CYS A 99 -4.03 -18.83 -15.26
C CYS A 99 -3.24 -18.33 -16.47
N SER A 100 -2.73 -19.21 -17.34
CA SER A 100 -2.03 -18.85 -18.58
C SER A 100 -2.91 -18.14 -19.62
N GLN A 101 -4.23 -18.22 -19.49
CA GLN A 101 -5.19 -17.50 -20.34
C GLN A 101 -5.39 -16.04 -19.93
N ARG A 102 -4.61 -15.55 -18.95
CA ARG A 102 -4.66 -14.17 -18.47
C ARG A 102 -3.55 -13.33 -19.09
N LYS A 103 -3.76 -12.01 -19.13
CA LYS A 103 -2.69 -11.10 -19.57
C LYS A 103 -1.55 -11.14 -18.55
N ASN A 104 -0.31 -11.16 -19.02
CA ASN A 104 0.88 -11.01 -18.15
C ASN A 104 0.99 -9.58 -17.64
#